data_AF-A0A7J9VGM0-F1
#
_entry.id   AF-A0A7J9VGM0-F1
#
_cell.length_a   1.000
_cell.length_b   1.000
_cell.length_c   1.000
_cell.angle_alpha   90.00
_cell.angle_beta   90.00
_cell.angle_gamma   90.00
#
_symmetry.space_group_name_H-M   'P 1'
#
loop_
_entity.id
_entity.type
_entity.pdbx_description
1 polymer ?
#
loop_
_entity_poly.entity_id
_entity_poly.type
_entity_poly.pdbx_seq_one_letter_code
_entity_poly.pdbx_strand_id
1 'polypeptide(L)'
;MFDDLVRIDLRHAQPDLHIDVHEVLCDGDLTAARWTMGGTATHEFKGPPATGKSYVMSGMSIAKWENDKIVEEWTVYNLLGALQQVGIIPEMDHGRHRVDRTTLCPGHPVGAQPRRAALTPAPAPRPPRAAR
;
A
#
# COMPACT_ATOMS: atom_id res chain seq x y z
N MET A 1 -21.38 -6.86 4.14
CA MET A 1 -22.20 -5.75 4.69
C MET A 1 -21.39 -4.83 5.60
N PHE A 2 -20.56 -5.35 6.52
CA PHE A 2 -19.69 -4.51 7.37
C PHE A 2 -18.55 -3.82 6.59
N ASP A 3 -18.00 -4.43 5.53
CA ASP A 3 -16.92 -3.83 4.73
C ASP A 3 -17.36 -2.70 3.79
N ASP A 4 -18.56 -2.81 3.20
CA ASP A 4 -19.12 -1.75 2.33
C ASP A 4 -19.46 -0.47 3.10
N LEU A 5 -19.94 -0.59 4.34
CA LEU A 5 -20.21 0.57 5.19
C LEU A 5 -18.90 1.31 5.55
N VAL A 6 -17.86 0.54 5.88
CA VAL A 6 -16.52 1.09 6.15
C VAL A 6 -15.91 1.75 4.90
N ARG A 7 -16.09 1.18 3.71
CA ARG A 7 -15.61 1.78 2.44
C ARG A 7 -16.31 3.09 2.11
N ILE A 8 -17.63 3.18 2.32
CA ILE A 8 -18.41 4.40 2.03
C ILE A 8 -18.03 5.52 3.00
N ASP A 9 -17.97 5.22 4.30
CA ASP A 9 -17.59 6.22 5.31
C ASP A 9 -16.14 6.69 5.15
N LEU A 10 -15.24 5.80 4.74
CA LEU A 10 -13.84 6.14 4.50
C LEU A 10 -13.68 7.07 3.30
N ARG A 11 -14.43 6.88 2.21
CA ARG A 11 -14.41 7.80 1.05
C ARG A 11 -14.99 9.17 1.39
N HIS A 12 -15.97 9.24 2.28
CA HIS A 12 -16.49 10.53 2.75
C HIS A 12 -15.47 11.25 3.64
N ALA A 13 -14.77 10.51 4.51
CA ALA A 13 -13.72 11.07 5.36
C ALA A 13 -12.44 11.43 4.57
N GLN A 14 -12.20 10.76 3.44
CA GLN A 14 -10.99 10.87 2.64
C GLN A 14 -11.38 10.85 1.16
N PRO A 15 -11.73 12.01 0.58
CA PRO A 15 -12.22 12.09 -0.80
C PRO A 15 -11.21 11.62 -1.85
N ASP A 16 -9.92 11.70 -1.52
CA ASP A 16 -8.78 11.26 -2.33
C ASP A 16 -8.38 9.80 -2.09
N LEU A 17 -9.21 9.03 -1.37
CA LEU A 17 -8.95 7.62 -1.08
C LEU A 17 -8.78 6.79 -2.36
N HIS A 18 -7.61 6.20 -2.51
CA HIS A 18 -7.24 5.30 -3.58
C HIS A 18 -6.81 3.94 -3.03
N ILE A 19 -7.13 2.86 -3.76
CA ILE A 19 -6.76 1.50 -3.43
C ILE A 19 -6.10 0.87 -4.66
N ASP A 20 -4.89 0.37 -4.49
CA ASP A 20 -4.17 -0.40 -5.50
C ASP A 20 -4.13 -1.87 -5.08
N VAL A 21 -4.65 -2.74 -5.93
CA VAL A 21 -4.50 -4.20 -5.77
C VAL A 21 -3.25 -4.64 -6.52
N HIS A 22 -2.33 -5.31 -5.83
CA HIS A 22 -1.04 -5.70 -6.39
C HIS A 22 -1.04 -7.14 -6.90
N GLU A 23 -1.52 -8.08 -6.08
CA GLU A 23 -1.70 -9.47 -6.48
C GLU A 23 -3.05 -10.00 -6.01
N VAL A 24 -3.56 -10.96 -6.78
CA VAL A 24 -4.70 -11.78 -6.42
C VAL A 24 -4.32 -13.24 -6.65
N LEU A 25 -4.55 -14.08 -5.65
CA LEU A 25 -4.35 -15.51 -5.68
C LEU A 25 -5.70 -16.18 -5.46
N CYS A 26 -6.01 -17.21 -6.25
CA CYS A 26 -7.24 -17.98 -6.09
C CYS A 26 -6.89 -19.43 -5.80
N ASP A 27 -7.56 -20.02 -4.80
CA ASP A 27 -7.46 -21.44 -4.46
C ASP A 27 -8.84 -21.96 -4.06
N GLY A 28 -9.45 -22.76 -4.94
CA GLY A 28 -10.80 -23.27 -4.74
C GLY A 28 -11.84 -22.16 -4.57
N ASP A 29 -12.50 -22.15 -3.41
CA ASP A 29 -13.48 -21.16 -2.98
C ASP A 29 -12.86 -19.95 -2.25
N LEU A 30 -11.52 -19.87 -2.17
CA LEU A 30 -10.80 -18.78 -1.53
C LEU A 30 -10.13 -17.85 -2.55
N THR A 31 -10.14 -16.56 -2.26
CA THR A 31 -9.36 -15.54 -2.97
C THR A 31 -8.56 -14.72 -1.97
N ALA A 32 -7.25 -14.64 -2.14
CA ALA A 32 -6.37 -13.76 -1.36
C ALA A 32 -5.92 -12.58 -2.22
N ALA A 33 -5.92 -11.37 -1.66
CA ALA A 33 -5.45 -10.16 -2.33
C ALA A 33 -4.45 -9.41 -1.46
N ARG A 34 -3.37 -8.93 -2.06
CA ARG A 34 -2.48 -7.94 -1.43
C ARG A 34 -2.74 -6.57 -2.05
N TRP A 35 -2.89 -5.57 -1.21
CA TRP A 35 -3.28 -4.23 -1.64
C TRP A 35 -2.57 -3.14 -0.83
N THR A 36 -2.55 -1.94 -1.39
CA THR A 36 -2.28 -0.70 -0.66
C THR A 36 -3.47 0.23 -0.76
N MET A 37 -3.67 1.03 0.27
CA MET A 37 -4.70 2.05 0.34
C MET A 37 -4.10 3.32 0.89
N GLY A 38 -4.44 4.46 0.31
CA GLY A 38 -3.93 5.74 0.77
C GLY A 38 -4.90 6.87 0.47
N GLY A 39 -4.72 7.96 1.22
CA GLY A 39 -5.53 9.17 1.12
C GLY A 39 -5.03 10.20 2.12
N THR A 40 -5.74 11.32 2.21
CA THR A 40 -5.43 12.42 3.13
C THR A 40 -6.40 12.40 4.30
N ALA A 41 -5.87 12.37 5.53
CA ALA A 41 -6.65 12.35 6.77
C ALA A 41 -7.30 13.72 7.06
N THR A 42 -8.28 14.09 6.23
CA THR A 42 -8.97 15.39 6.26
C THR A 42 -10.17 15.42 7.20
N HIS A 43 -10.69 14.25 7.60
CA HIS A 43 -11.78 14.12 8.57
C HIS A 43 -11.41 13.10 9.63
N GLU A 44 -12.04 13.24 10.81
CA GLU A 44 -11.94 12.24 11.87
C GLU A 44 -12.52 10.90 11.36
N PHE A 45 -11.72 9.84 11.43
CA PHE A 45 -12.14 8.51 11.00
C PHE A 45 -11.86 7.50 12.12
N LYS A 46 -12.92 7.03 12.78
CA LYS A 46 -12.86 6.07 13.90
C LYS A 46 -12.06 6.56 15.12
N GLY A 47 -12.11 7.86 15.42
CA GLY A 47 -11.60 8.47 16.67
C GLY A 47 -10.37 9.38 16.55
N PRO A 48 -9.35 9.09 15.73
CA PRO A 48 -8.21 9.97 15.61
C PRO A 48 -8.52 11.28 14.86
N PRO A 49 -7.99 12.42 15.33
CA PRO A 49 -8.27 13.72 14.73
C PRO A 49 -7.75 13.82 13.31
N ALA A 50 -8.44 14.61 12.48
CA ALA A 50 -7.99 14.97 11.15
C ALA A 50 -6.64 15.72 11.23
N THR A 51 -5.58 15.14 10.70
CA THR A 51 -4.23 15.72 10.73
C THR A 51 -3.90 16.48 9.43
N GLY A 52 -4.71 16.30 8.38
CA GLY A 52 -4.46 16.83 7.05
C GLY A 52 -3.26 16.22 6.33
N LYS A 53 -2.65 15.16 6.88
CA LYS A 53 -1.50 14.48 6.28
C LYS A 53 -1.95 13.30 5.43
N SER A 54 -1.20 13.03 4.36
CA SER A 54 -1.39 11.84 3.53
C SER A 54 -0.71 10.62 4.15
N TYR A 55 -1.27 9.44 3.90
CA TYR A 55 -0.70 8.17 4.31
C TYR A 55 -0.89 7.09 3.25
N VAL A 56 -0.05 6.06 3.32
CA VAL A 56 -0.22 4.81 2.59
C VAL A 56 -0.19 3.64 3.58
N MET A 57 -1.19 2.78 3.49
CA MET A 57 -1.35 1.59 4.31
C MET A 57 -1.34 0.35 3.43
N SER A 58 -0.47 -0.61 3.76
CA SER A 58 -0.49 -1.95 3.17
C SER A 58 -1.51 -2.83 3.88
N GLY A 59 -2.19 -3.69 3.12
CA GLY A 59 -3.07 -4.70 3.66
C GLY A 59 -3.14 -5.95 2.79
N MET A 60 -3.74 -6.98 3.36
CA MET A 60 -4.09 -8.22 2.69
C MET A 60 -5.47 -8.66 3.15
N SER A 61 -6.25 -9.22 2.23
CA SER A 61 -7.54 -9.85 2.53
C SER A 61 -7.60 -11.25 1.95
N ILE A 62 -8.35 -12.12 2.61
CA ILE A 62 -8.77 -13.43 2.10
C ILE A 62 -10.29 -13.47 2.14
N ALA A 63 -10.93 -13.81 1.03
CA ALA A 63 -12.37 -13.93 0.91
C ALA A 63 -12.75 -15.37 0.54
N LYS A 64 -13.76 -15.93 1.23
CA LYS A 64 -14.39 -17.21 0.89
C LYS A 64 -15.67 -17.00 0.10
N TRP A 65 -15.89 -17.80 -0.93
CA TRP A 65 -16.98 -17.65 -1.89
C TRP A 65 -17.95 -18.85 -1.87
N GLU A 66 -19.26 -18.57 -1.90
CA GLU A 66 -20.29 -19.57 -2.18
C GLU A 66 -21.33 -18.96 -3.13
N ASN A 67 -21.67 -19.66 -4.23
CA ASN A 67 -22.65 -19.21 -5.21
C ASN A 67 -22.44 -17.75 -5.68
N ASP A 68 -21.20 -17.43 -6.08
CA ASP A 68 -20.77 -16.11 -6.54
C ASP A 68 -20.88 -14.98 -5.50
N LYS A 69 -20.95 -15.32 -4.21
CA LYS A 69 -20.99 -14.36 -3.10
C LYS A 69 -19.87 -14.61 -2.10
N ILE A 70 -19.28 -13.54 -1.58
CA ILE A 70 -18.36 -13.61 -0.45
C ILE A 70 -19.18 -13.94 0.80
N VAL A 71 -18.92 -15.10 1.41
CA VAL A 71 -19.56 -15.55 2.65
C VAL A 71 -18.73 -15.25 3.89
N GLU A 72 -17.42 -15.09 3.73
CA GLU A 72 -16.49 -14.76 4.81
C GLU A 72 -15.31 -13.95 4.26
N GLU A 73 -14.78 -13.03 5.07
CA GLU A 73 -13.59 -12.25 4.74
C GLU A 73 -12.71 -12.05 5.97
N TRP A 74 -11.41 -12.25 5.81
CA TRP A 74 -10.39 -11.99 6.81
C TRP A 74 -9.38 -10.98 6.28
N THR A 75 -9.20 -9.87 6.98
CA THR A 75 -8.36 -8.76 6.51
C THR A 75 -7.36 -8.33 7.59
N VAL A 76 -6.10 -8.17 7.18
CA VAL A 76 -5.01 -7.65 8.02
C VAL A 76 -4.40 -6.44 7.31
N TYR A 77 -4.16 -5.36 8.06
CA TYR A 77 -3.58 -4.12 7.51
C TYR A 77 -2.69 -3.41 8.51
N ASN A 78 -1.73 -2.63 8.00
CA ASN A 78 -0.75 -1.90 8.81
C ASN A 78 -1.30 -0.56 9.32
N LEU A 79 -2.25 -0.62 10.25
CA LEU A 79 -2.83 0.59 10.85
C LEU A 79 -1.79 1.40 11.62
N LEU A 80 -0.88 0.75 12.34
CA LEU A 80 0.16 1.43 13.11
C LEU A 80 1.04 2.32 12.22
N GLY A 81 1.51 1.79 11.09
CA GLY A 81 2.32 2.54 10.14
C GLY A 81 1.54 3.72 9.52
N ALA A 82 0.23 3.57 9.29
CA ALA A 82 -0.61 4.68 8.84
C ALA A 82 -0.72 5.78 9.91
N LEU A 83 -0.97 5.41 11.17
CA LEU A 83 -1.05 6.34 12.30
C LEU A 83 0.27 7.08 12.57
N GLN A 84 1.40 6.42 12.32
CA GLN A 84 2.73 7.04 12.40
C GLN A 84 2.96 8.08 11.30
N GLN A 85 2.58 7.78 10.06
CA GLN A 85 2.70 8.73 8.93
C GLN A 85 1.92 10.03 9.17
N VAL A 86 0.73 9.91 9.77
CA VAL A 86 -0.09 11.08 10.12
C VAL A 86 0.32 11.74 11.44
N GLY A 87 1.27 11.17 12.18
CA GLY A 87 1.86 11.75 13.38
C GLY A 87 1.00 11.64 14.64
N ILE A 88 0.04 10.71 14.68
CA ILE A 88 -0.74 10.41 15.89
C ILE A 88 0.10 9.56 16.86
N ILE A 89 0.83 8.60 16.31
CA ILE A 89 1.77 7.75 17.06
C ILE A 89 3.18 8.15 16.61
N PRO A 90 4.14 8.39 17.51
CA PRO A 90 5.51 8.64 17.11
C PRO A 90 6.12 7.39 16.43
N GLU A 91 6.93 7.62 15.41
CA GLU A 91 7.78 6.55 14.88
C GLU A 91 8.83 6.20 15.95
N MET A 92 9.03 4.91 16.20
CA MET A 92 10.09 4.47 17.10
C MET A 92 11.43 4.77 16.43
N ASP A 93 12.26 5.59 17.07
CA ASP A 93 13.64 5.81 16.65
C ASP A 93 14.44 4.52 16.87
N HIS A 94 14.47 3.68 15.84
CA HIS A 94 15.49 2.66 15.73
C HIS A 94 16.76 3.42 15.40
N GLY A 95 17.45 3.90 16.44
CA GLY A 95 18.66 4.71 16.34
C GLY A 95 19.45 4.24 15.14
N ARG A 96 19.57 5.10 14.12
CA ARG A 96 20.14 4.74 12.82
C ARG A 96 21.60 4.35 13.04
N HIS A 97 21.83 3.09 13.43
CA HIS A 97 23.13 2.47 13.35
C HIS A 97 23.41 2.42 11.86
N ARG A 98 24.22 3.37 11.42
CA ARG A 98 24.82 3.35 10.10
C ARG A 98 25.57 2.03 10.01
N VAL A 99 24.94 1.03 9.42
CA VAL A 99 25.61 -0.22 9.12
C VAL A 99 26.63 0.13 8.05
N ASP A 100 27.89 0.22 8.46
CA ASP A 100 28.97 0.41 7.51
C ASP A 100 28.95 -0.78 6.54
N ARG A 101 29.07 -0.48 5.24
CA ARG A 101 28.98 -1.49 4.16
C ARG A 101 30.08 -2.55 4.32
N THR A 102 31.18 -2.17 4.98
CA THR A 102 32.31 -3.03 5.36
C THR A 102 31.91 -4.17 6.30
N THR A 103 30.91 -3.96 7.16
CA THR A 103 30.48 -4.94 8.17
C THR A 103 29.54 -6.01 7.60
N LEU A 104 28.86 -5.73 6.48
CA LEU A 104 27.87 -6.64 5.91
C LEU A 104 28.49 -7.69 4.98
N CYS A 105 29.60 -7.37 4.31
CA CYS A 105 30.25 -8.23 3.33
C CYS A 105 31.79 -8.11 3.42
N PRO A 106 32.48 -8.96 4.19
CA PRO A 106 33.95 -8.99 4.19
C PRO A 106 34.45 -9.39 2.79
N GLY A 107 35.10 -8.48 2.07
CA GLY A 107 35.73 -8.75 0.77
C GLY A 107 35.17 -8.01 -0.45
N HIS A 108 34.18 -7.12 -0.30
CA HIS A 108 33.69 -6.31 -1.41
C HIS A 108 34.61 -5.09 -1.66
N PRO A 109 35.18 -4.89 -2.86
CA PRO A 109 36.07 -3.76 -3.10
C PRO A 109 35.32 -2.43 -3.01
N VAL A 110 35.80 -1.56 -2.11
CA VAL A 110 35.32 -0.18 -1.96
C VAL A 110 35.75 0.62 -3.20
N GLY A 111 34.79 1.11 -3.99
CA GLY A 111 35.08 2.10 -5.05
C GLY A 111 34.38 1.91 -6.39
N ALA A 112 33.66 0.81 -6.61
CA ALA A 112 32.83 0.70 -7.82
C ALA A 112 31.57 1.56 -7.66
N GLN A 113 31.54 2.73 -8.30
CA GLN A 113 30.28 3.43 -8.56
C GLN A 113 29.34 2.44 -9.26
N PRO A 114 28.09 2.27 -8.81
CA PRO A 114 27.13 1.52 -9.59
C PRO A 114 27.00 2.22 -10.94
N ARG A 115 27.32 1.53 -12.04
CA ARG A 115 26.95 2.01 -13.37
C ARG A 115 25.45 2.20 -13.34
N ARG A 116 25.01 3.47 -13.32
CA ARG A 116 23.62 3.84 -13.47
C ARG A 116 23.18 3.24 -14.81
N ALA A 117 22.46 2.13 -14.78
CA ALA A 117 21.80 1.63 -15.98
C ALA A 117 20.93 2.80 -16.45
N ALA A 118 21.20 3.31 -17.65
CA ALA A 118 20.33 4.29 -18.26
C ALA A 118 18.95 3.65 -18.33
N LEU A 119 17.99 4.18 -17.58
CA LEU A 119 16.59 3.88 -17.76
C LEU A 119 16.26 4.28 -19.19
N THR A 120 16.15 3.30 -20.08
CA THR A 120 15.59 3.52 -21.41
C THR A 120 14.20 4.12 -21.21
N PRO A 121 13.89 5.31 -21.75
CA PRO A 121 12.55 5.86 -21.65
C PRO A 121 11.56 4.90 -22.30
N ALA A 122 10.42 4.68 -21.63
CA ALA A 122 9.34 3.85 -22.16
C ALA A 122 8.88 4.38 -23.54
N PRO A 123 8.57 3.49 -24.51
CA PRO A 123 8.07 3.92 -25.81
C PRO A 123 6.74 4.67 -25.66
N ALA A 124 6.57 5.74 -26.44
CA ALA A 124 5.37 6.56 -26.43
C ALA A 124 4.10 5.73 -26.75
N PRO A 125 2.95 6.06 -26.14
CA PRO A 125 1.69 5.37 -26.40
C PRO A 125 1.28 5.50 -27.88
N ARG A 126 0.78 4.40 -28.46
CA ARG A 126 0.31 4.37 -29.85
C ARG A 126 -0.93 5.26 -30.02
N PRO A 127 -1.05 6.00 -31.14
CA PRO A 127 -2.26 6.77 -31.42
C PRO A 127 -3.47 5.85 -31.63
N PRO A 128 -4.69 6.32 -31.27
CA PRO A 128 -5.91 5.54 -31.44
C PRO A 128 -6.16 5.23 -32.92
N ARG A 129 -6.54 3.99 -33.20
CA ARG A 129 -6.85 3.50 -34.55
C ARG A 129 -8.14 4.15 -35.02
N ALA A 130 -8.10 4.85 -36.16
CA ALA A 130 -9.30 5.43 -36.77
C ALA A 130 -10.32 4.31 -37.07
N ALA A 131 -11.56 4.51 -36.62
CA ALA A 131 -12.69 3.65 -36.95
C ALA A 131 -12.97 3.73 -38.46
N ARG A 132 -13.19 2.58 -39.09
CA ARG A 132 -13.76 2.46 -40.44
C ARG A 132 -15.25 2.17 -40.32
#